data_AF-A0A3D1J3M0-F1
#
_entry.id   AF-A0A3D1J3M0-F1
#
_cell.length_a   1.000
_cell.length_b   1.000
_cell.length_c   1.000
_cell.angle_alpha   90.00
_cell.angle_beta   90.00
_cell.angle_gamma   90.00
#
_symmetry.space_group_name_H-M   'P 1'
#
loop_
_entity.id
_entity.type
_entity.pdbx_description
1 polymer ?
#
loop_
_entity_poly.entity_id
_entity_poly.type
_entity_poly.pdbx_seq_one_letter_code
_entity_poly.pdbx_strand_id
1 'polypeptide(L)'
;KKEELIERFGAPVATLVDGLSKLEKIEFQSQIEVQAENFRKMLLAMARDVRVILVKLADRLHNMRTLGAMSPEKKRRIARETMEVYVPIAHRLGLNNIYRELQDLSFSHLYPMRYKTLSKAVRAARGNRREVVSKILESVKNTLAAAGIQAQVFGREKTLYGIYRKMRNKHLTFSQVLDVYGFRIVVDSFANCYVALGTLHALYKPMPGKFKDYIAIPKLNGYQSLHTTLIGPYGTPVEFQVRTQDMHRVAESGVAAHWLYKNAEGSLTDLQQRTHAWLQSLLDIQKQTGDSAEFLEHVKVDLFPDSVYVFTPKSKIIALPRGATALDFAYTIHTDIGDQTIAAKINHEQAPLRTELRNGDIVEIITSPTSRPSPNWLTFVRTGKARSAIRHHLRTVNLFESIDLGKRLLSQAMAGLKLDPELPDHLAERLLNESSAKSLDELYADIGVGKRMAALVARHILALVEDASPPLPPPE
;
A
#
# COMPACT_ATOMS: atom_id res chain seq x y z
N LYS A 1 -1.38 6.54 -32.88
CA LYS A 1 -2.63 6.23 -32.10
C LYS A 1 -2.55 4.78 -31.57
N LYS A 2 -3.44 4.32 -30.68
CA LYS A 2 -3.36 2.95 -30.10
C LYS A 2 -3.31 1.87 -31.18
N GLU A 3 -4.14 1.98 -32.22
CA GLU A 3 -4.20 1.05 -33.35
C GLU A 3 -2.87 0.94 -34.11
N GLU A 4 -2.26 2.08 -34.43
CA GLU A 4 -0.94 2.14 -35.07
C GLU A 4 0.19 1.51 -34.22
N LEU A 5 0.11 1.66 -32.89
CA LEU A 5 1.06 1.01 -31.98
C LEU A 5 0.88 -0.51 -31.96
N ILE A 6 -0.36 -0.99 -32.08
CA ILE A 6 -0.65 -2.43 -32.16
C ILE A 6 -0.08 -2.99 -33.46
N GLU A 7 -0.30 -2.31 -34.58
CA GLU A 7 0.19 -2.75 -35.89
C GLU A 7 1.72 -2.80 -35.96
N ARG A 8 2.40 -1.79 -35.39
CA ARG A 8 3.87 -1.68 -35.50
C ARG A 8 4.65 -2.44 -34.42
N PHE A 9 4.09 -2.57 -33.21
CA PHE A 9 4.83 -3.08 -32.04
C PHE A 9 4.07 -4.15 -31.25
N GLY A 10 2.86 -4.51 -31.68
CA GLY A 10 2.03 -5.52 -31.05
C GLY A 10 1.16 -4.98 -29.90
N ALA A 11 0.13 -5.77 -29.57
CA ALA A 11 -0.84 -5.45 -28.52
C ALA A 11 -0.22 -5.22 -27.11
N PRO A 12 0.82 -5.96 -26.68
CA PRO A 12 1.43 -5.73 -25.37
C PRO A 12 2.02 -4.31 -25.24
N VAL A 13 2.76 -3.84 -26.26
CA VAL A 13 3.41 -2.52 -26.23
C VAL A 13 2.36 -1.41 -26.26
N ALA A 14 1.34 -1.53 -27.11
CA ALA A 14 0.26 -0.55 -27.16
C ALA A 14 -0.47 -0.42 -25.82
N THR A 15 -0.68 -1.53 -25.10
CA THR A 15 -1.30 -1.53 -23.76
C THR A 15 -0.44 -0.84 -22.72
N LEU A 16 0.89 -1.03 -22.77
CA LEU A 16 1.84 -0.33 -21.88
C LEU A 16 1.79 1.19 -22.10
N VAL A 17 1.81 1.63 -23.36
CA VAL A 17 1.78 3.06 -23.71
C VAL A 17 0.43 3.71 -23.34
N ASP A 18 -0.67 3.00 -23.54
CA ASP A 18 -2.01 3.45 -23.14
C ASP A 18 -2.12 3.64 -21.61
N GLY A 19 -1.52 2.73 -20.84
CA GLY A 19 -1.42 2.82 -19.38
C GLY A 19 -0.57 4.00 -18.87
N LEU A 20 0.37 4.49 -19.68
CA LEU A 20 1.25 5.63 -19.37
C LEU A 20 0.65 6.98 -19.79
N SER A 21 -0.32 6.97 -20.71
CA SER A 21 -0.96 8.16 -21.26
C SER A 21 -1.87 8.83 -20.23
N LYS A 22 -1.65 10.14 -20.00
CA LYS A 22 -2.50 10.96 -19.09
C LYS A 22 -3.91 11.09 -19.66
N LEU A 23 -4.89 11.32 -18.78
CA LEU A 23 -6.22 11.75 -19.22
C LEU A 23 -6.09 13.20 -19.71
N GLU A 24 -6.19 13.40 -21.02
CA GLU A 24 -5.94 14.73 -21.61
C GLU A 24 -7.16 15.66 -21.53
N LYS A 25 -8.39 15.15 -21.36
CA LYS A 25 -9.62 15.95 -21.46
C LYS A 25 -10.80 15.36 -20.69
N ILE A 26 -10.90 15.67 -19.40
CA ILE A 26 -12.17 15.54 -18.68
C ILE A 26 -12.33 16.83 -17.87
N GLU A 27 -13.51 17.44 -17.94
CA GLU A 27 -13.90 18.63 -17.18
C GLU A 27 -14.04 18.27 -15.69
N PHE A 28 -12.92 18.21 -15.00
CA PHE A 28 -12.92 18.07 -13.54
C PHE A 28 -12.99 19.44 -12.88
N GLN A 29 -13.73 19.52 -11.77
CA GLN A 29 -13.97 20.78 -11.07
C GLN A 29 -12.74 21.23 -10.26
N SER A 30 -11.81 20.33 -9.91
CA SER A 30 -10.58 20.67 -9.18
C SER A 30 -9.31 19.99 -9.69
N GLN A 31 -8.15 20.66 -9.57
CA GLN A 31 -6.85 20.09 -9.92
C GLN A 31 -6.45 18.88 -9.06
N ILE A 32 -7.04 18.74 -7.86
CA ILE A 32 -6.77 17.63 -6.93
C ILE A 32 -7.45 16.36 -7.45
N GLU A 33 -8.70 16.45 -7.89
CA GLU A 33 -9.44 15.34 -8.51
C GLU A 33 -8.75 14.85 -9.78
N VAL A 34 -8.27 15.77 -10.63
CA VAL A 34 -7.50 15.43 -11.84
C VAL A 34 -6.25 14.60 -11.49
N GLN A 35 -5.55 14.98 -10.42
CA GLN A 35 -4.36 14.24 -9.97
C GLN A 35 -4.74 12.88 -9.40
N ALA A 36 -5.82 12.80 -8.62
CA ALA A 36 -6.36 11.56 -8.08
C ALA A 36 -6.75 10.58 -9.20
N GLU A 37 -7.46 11.07 -10.22
CA GLU A 37 -7.89 10.27 -11.36
C GLU A 37 -6.75 9.80 -12.25
N ASN A 38 -5.78 10.67 -12.53
CA ASN A 38 -4.57 10.27 -13.27
C ASN A 38 -3.77 9.23 -12.48
N PHE A 39 -3.66 9.38 -11.16
CA PHE A 39 -2.99 8.42 -10.30
C PHE A 39 -3.76 7.09 -10.21
N ARG A 40 -5.09 7.14 -10.11
CA ARG A 40 -5.98 5.99 -10.15
C ARG A 40 -5.77 5.22 -11.45
N LYS A 41 -5.87 5.88 -12.61
CA LYS A 41 -5.64 5.27 -13.93
C LYS A 41 -4.26 4.61 -13.99
N MET A 42 -3.22 5.30 -13.54
CA MET A 42 -1.86 4.77 -13.50
C MET A 42 -1.80 3.50 -12.65
N LEU A 43 -2.33 3.50 -11.42
CA LEU A 43 -2.32 2.32 -10.55
C LEU A 43 -3.08 1.13 -11.12
N LEU A 44 -4.21 1.36 -11.79
CA LEU A 44 -4.97 0.30 -12.46
C LEU A 44 -4.19 -0.32 -13.62
N ALA A 45 -3.49 0.51 -14.40
CA ALA A 45 -2.62 0.03 -15.46
C ALA A 45 -1.45 -0.79 -14.89
N MET A 46 -0.87 -0.34 -13.78
CA MET A 46 0.21 -1.06 -13.07
C MET A 46 -0.24 -2.41 -12.53
N ALA A 47 -1.49 -2.49 -12.05
CA ALA A 47 -2.02 -3.73 -11.50
C ALA A 47 -2.21 -4.82 -12.56
N ARG A 48 -2.42 -4.42 -13.81
CA ARG A 48 -2.45 -5.32 -14.96
C ARG A 48 -1.05 -5.69 -15.46
N ASP A 49 -0.13 -4.72 -15.48
CA ASP A 49 1.25 -4.95 -15.91
C ASP A 49 2.26 -4.05 -15.15
N VAL A 50 3.16 -4.68 -14.40
CA VAL A 50 4.20 -4.01 -13.60
C VAL A 50 5.19 -3.22 -14.47
N ARG A 51 5.33 -3.52 -15.77
CA ARG A 51 6.22 -2.75 -16.66
C ARG A 51 5.79 -1.29 -16.79
N VAL A 52 4.49 -1.01 -16.69
CA VAL A 52 3.97 0.36 -16.75
C VAL A 52 4.63 1.22 -15.69
N ILE A 53 4.72 0.76 -14.45
CA ILE A 53 5.38 1.53 -13.38
C ILE A 53 6.89 1.63 -13.57
N LEU A 54 7.55 0.61 -14.09
CA LEU A 54 9.00 0.66 -14.35
C LEU A 54 9.33 1.78 -15.35
N VAL A 55 8.61 1.83 -16.47
CA VAL A 55 8.76 2.92 -17.45
C VAL A 55 8.43 4.26 -16.84
N LYS A 56 7.36 4.34 -16.01
CA LYS A 56 6.95 5.60 -15.39
C LYS A 56 7.96 6.12 -14.36
N LEU A 57 8.57 5.22 -13.58
CA LEU A 57 9.63 5.57 -12.64
C LEU A 57 10.89 6.05 -13.37
N ALA A 58 11.23 5.44 -14.51
CA ALA A 58 12.35 5.87 -15.35
C ALA A 58 12.10 7.27 -15.94
N ASP A 59 10.90 7.51 -16.52
CA ASP A 59 10.45 8.84 -16.98
C ASP A 59 10.52 9.86 -15.84
N ARG A 60 9.96 9.53 -14.68
CA ARG A 60 10.00 10.43 -13.51
C ARG A 60 11.42 10.72 -13.04
N LEU A 61 12.30 9.72 -13.03
CA LEU A 61 13.70 9.89 -12.65
C LEU A 61 14.43 10.82 -13.63
N HIS A 62 14.21 10.66 -14.93
CA HIS A 62 14.74 11.57 -15.94
C HIS A 62 14.25 13.01 -15.69
N ASN A 63 12.94 13.19 -15.48
CA ASN A 63 12.35 14.51 -15.17
C ASN A 63 12.94 15.14 -13.90
N MET A 64 13.23 14.35 -12.87
CA MET A 64 13.86 14.84 -11.64
C MET A 64 15.32 15.24 -11.84
N ARG A 65 16.07 14.56 -12.73
CA ARG A 65 17.45 14.92 -13.08
C ARG A 65 17.53 16.24 -13.86
N THR A 66 16.54 16.51 -14.71
CA THR A 66 16.50 17.71 -15.58
C THR A 66 15.63 18.85 -15.01
N LEU A 67 15.10 18.69 -13.79
CA LEU A 67 14.15 19.63 -13.17
C LEU A 67 14.73 21.04 -12.94
N GLY A 68 16.05 21.20 -13.07
CA GLY A 68 16.79 22.45 -12.88
C GLY A 68 16.33 23.63 -13.74
N ALA A 69 15.78 23.40 -14.93
CA ALA A 69 15.35 24.47 -15.85
C ALA A 69 13.96 25.07 -15.52
N MET A 70 13.18 24.43 -14.64
CA MET A 70 11.81 24.85 -14.36
C MET A 70 11.69 26.00 -13.35
N SER A 71 10.52 26.64 -13.30
CA SER A 71 10.20 27.63 -12.27
C SER A 71 10.22 27.01 -10.86
N PRO A 72 10.56 27.78 -9.80
CA PRO A 72 10.64 27.26 -8.43
C PRO A 72 9.36 26.56 -7.93
N GLU A 73 8.20 27.07 -8.32
CA GLU A 73 6.90 26.48 -7.96
C GLU A 73 6.70 25.11 -8.61
N LYS A 74 6.96 25.01 -9.93
CA LYS A 74 6.89 23.74 -10.66
C LYS A 74 7.88 22.73 -10.09
N LYS A 75 9.11 23.15 -9.76
CA LYS A 75 10.13 22.32 -9.10
C LYS A 75 9.62 21.72 -7.80
N ARG A 76 9.10 22.56 -6.88
CA ARG A 76 8.58 22.10 -5.58
C ARG A 76 7.38 21.19 -5.73
N ARG A 77 6.45 21.50 -6.64
CA ARG A 77 5.28 20.67 -6.91
C ARG A 77 5.67 19.28 -7.39
N ILE A 78 6.51 19.20 -8.43
CA ILE A 78 6.99 17.93 -8.99
C ILE A 78 7.79 17.15 -7.94
N ALA A 79 8.67 17.82 -7.19
CA ALA A 79 9.47 17.16 -6.16
C ALA A 79 8.62 16.63 -4.99
N ARG A 80 7.53 17.33 -4.62
CA ARG A 80 6.56 16.90 -3.60
C ARG A 80 5.82 15.65 -4.08
N GLU A 81 5.26 15.70 -5.28
CA GLU A 81 4.60 14.55 -5.92
C GLU A 81 5.55 13.34 -5.98
N THR A 82 6.79 13.55 -6.42
CA THR A 82 7.82 12.50 -6.45
C THR A 82 8.07 11.90 -5.06
N MET A 83 8.19 12.73 -4.02
CA MET A 83 8.47 12.28 -2.65
C MET A 83 7.29 11.52 -2.02
N GLU A 84 6.07 11.97 -2.28
CA GLU A 84 4.85 11.41 -1.67
C GLU A 84 4.34 10.18 -2.42
N VAL A 85 4.63 10.07 -3.72
CA VAL A 85 4.04 9.04 -4.58
C VAL A 85 5.09 8.09 -5.14
N TYR A 86 6.02 8.59 -5.96
CA TYR A 86 6.92 7.75 -6.73
C TYR A 86 8.03 7.11 -5.89
N VAL A 87 8.53 7.83 -4.88
CA VAL A 87 9.54 7.33 -3.94
C VAL A 87 9.01 6.12 -3.14
N PRO A 88 7.82 6.17 -2.49
CA PRO A 88 7.23 5.01 -1.83
C PRO A 88 6.99 3.82 -2.76
N ILE A 89 6.50 4.06 -3.99
CA ILE A 89 6.27 2.99 -4.97
C ILE A 89 7.60 2.31 -5.35
N ALA A 90 8.64 3.09 -5.65
CA ALA A 90 9.97 2.54 -5.95
C ALA A 90 10.53 1.73 -4.76
N HIS A 91 10.31 2.20 -3.53
CA HIS A 91 10.72 1.48 -2.33
C HIS A 91 9.96 0.16 -2.14
N ARG A 92 8.64 0.14 -2.41
CA ARG A 92 7.77 -1.04 -2.32
C ARG A 92 8.15 -2.10 -3.35
N LEU A 93 8.51 -1.68 -4.57
CA LEU A 93 9.00 -2.55 -5.64
C LEU A 93 10.45 -3.02 -5.44
N GLY A 94 11.13 -2.56 -4.38
CA GLY A 94 12.52 -2.91 -4.08
C GLY A 94 13.55 -2.25 -5.01
N LEU A 95 13.15 -1.25 -5.81
CA LEU A 95 14.01 -0.54 -6.75
C LEU A 95 14.88 0.48 -6.03
N ASN A 96 15.83 -0.01 -5.21
CA ASN A 96 16.55 0.82 -4.24
C ASN A 96 17.43 1.91 -4.88
N ASN A 97 18.02 1.65 -6.04
CA ASN A 97 18.80 2.67 -6.76
C ASN A 97 17.92 3.86 -7.17
N ILE A 98 16.80 3.58 -7.86
CA ILE A 98 15.83 4.59 -8.29
C ILE A 98 15.23 5.30 -7.06
N TYR A 99 14.84 4.53 -6.05
CA TYR A 99 14.28 5.06 -4.80
C TYR A 99 15.20 6.09 -4.13
N ARG A 100 16.49 5.76 -3.94
CA ARG A 100 17.46 6.65 -3.29
C ARG A 100 17.70 7.90 -4.10
N GLU A 101 17.82 7.76 -5.41
CA GLU A 101 18.10 8.89 -6.30
C GLU A 101 16.90 9.85 -6.39
N LEU A 102 15.68 9.32 -6.59
CA LEU A 102 14.45 10.12 -6.56
C LEU A 102 14.31 10.86 -5.22
N GLN A 103 14.62 10.18 -4.12
CA GLN A 103 14.53 10.75 -2.78
C GLN A 103 15.53 11.91 -2.57
N ASP A 104 16.79 11.75 -2.94
CA ASP A 104 17.80 12.81 -2.78
C ASP A 104 17.53 13.98 -3.76
N LEU A 105 17.12 13.72 -5.00
CA LEU A 105 16.71 14.75 -5.96
C LEU A 105 15.50 15.53 -5.45
N SER A 106 14.46 14.84 -4.98
CA SER A 106 13.29 15.48 -4.37
C SER A 106 13.67 16.32 -3.16
N PHE A 107 14.57 15.83 -2.30
CA PHE A 107 15.05 16.59 -1.15
C PHE A 107 15.76 17.88 -1.56
N SER A 108 16.59 17.83 -2.60
CA SER A 108 17.32 18.99 -3.13
C SER A 108 16.38 20.09 -3.65
N HIS A 109 15.26 19.72 -4.27
CA HIS A 109 14.30 20.67 -4.82
C HIS A 109 13.25 21.15 -3.81
N LEU A 110 12.87 20.31 -2.84
CA LEU A 110 11.94 20.69 -1.77
C LEU A 110 12.59 21.62 -0.74
N TYR A 111 13.83 21.31 -0.32
CA TYR A 111 14.54 22.03 0.73
C TYR A 111 15.99 22.35 0.32
N PRO A 112 16.19 23.25 -0.67
CA PRO A 112 17.51 23.49 -1.27
C PRO A 112 18.56 23.96 -0.27
N MET A 113 18.20 24.83 0.68
CA MET A 113 19.15 25.30 1.69
C MET A 113 19.57 24.19 2.65
N ARG A 114 18.62 23.36 3.12
CA ARG A 114 18.91 22.21 3.99
C ARG A 114 19.82 21.21 3.28
N TYR A 115 19.54 20.93 2.01
CA TYR A 115 20.35 20.07 1.17
C TYR A 115 21.79 20.59 1.04
N LYS A 116 21.96 21.87 0.67
CA LYS A 116 23.29 22.49 0.52
C LYS A 116 24.09 22.45 1.81
N THR A 117 23.49 22.81 2.94
CA THR A 117 24.16 22.82 4.25
C THR A 117 24.59 21.41 4.67
N LEU A 118 23.69 20.43 4.59
CA LEU A 118 24.01 19.04 4.92
C LEU A 118 25.06 18.45 3.98
N SER A 119 24.96 18.72 2.68
CA SER A 119 25.95 18.26 1.70
C SER A 119 27.34 18.83 2.00
N LYS A 120 27.45 20.12 2.37
CA LYS A 120 28.73 20.73 2.75
C LYS A 120 29.29 20.09 4.02
N ALA A 121 28.45 19.91 5.04
CA ALA A 121 28.83 19.32 6.31
C ALA A 121 29.28 17.85 6.15
N VAL A 122 28.58 17.06 5.33
CA VAL A 122 28.97 15.66 5.04
C VAL A 122 30.30 15.60 4.31
N ARG A 123 30.55 16.49 3.33
CA ARG A 123 31.84 16.55 2.63
C ARG A 123 32.99 16.90 3.56
N ALA A 124 32.83 17.88 4.44
CA ALA A 124 33.84 18.24 5.43
C ALA A 124 34.16 17.07 6.38
N ALA A 125 33.14 16.35 6.82
CA ALA A 125 33.31 15.23 7.75
C ALA A 125 33.92 13.97 7.12
N ARG A 126 34.01 13.86 5.78
CA ARG A 126 34.61 12.70 5.10
C ARG A 126 36.12 12.63 5.27
N GLY A 127 36.82 13.77 5.24
CA GLY A 127 38.28 13.83 5.32
C GLY A 127 38.81 13.17 6.60
N ASN A 128 38.30 13.61 7.74
CA ASN A 128 38.75 13.16 9.06
C ASN A 128 38.42 11.69 9.39
N ARG A 129 37.54 11.03 8.61
CA ARG A 129 37.02 9.69 8.93
C ARG A 129 37.54 8.58 8.02
N ARG A 130 38.30 8.93 6.98
CA ARG A 130 38.78 7.98 5.98
C ARG A 130 39.68 6.91 6.59
N GLU A 131 40.56 7.31 7.52
CA GLU A 131 41.48 6.39 8.21
C GLU A 131 40.75 5.37 9.09
N VAL A 132 39.78 5.83 9.90
CA VAL A 132 38.99 4.95 10.79
C VAL A 132 38.21 3.92 9.96
N VAL A 133 37.58 4.37 8.86
CA VAL A 133 36.85 3.47 7.95
C VAL A 133 37.79 2.45 7.31
N SER A 134 38.99 2.86 6.89
CA SER A 134 39.97 1.95 6.28
C SER A 134 40.43 0.88 7.27
N LYS A 135 40.77 1.28 8.51
CA LYS A 135 41.19 0.34 9.56
C LYS A 135 40.12 -0.69 9.89
N ILE A 136 38.86 -0.27 10.02
CA ILE A 136 37.74 -1.20 10.25
C ILE A 136 37.56 -2.14 9.06
N LEU A 137 37.65 -1.62 7.84
CA LEU A 137 37.48 -2.40 6.62
C LEU A 137 38.58 -3.47 6.47
N GLU A 138 39.83 -3.12 6.72
CA GLU A 138 40.96 -4.06 6.72
C GLU A 138 40.84 -5.10 7.82
N SER A 139 40.53 -4.68 9.05
CA SER A 139 40.32 -5.60 10.17
C SER A 139 39.23 -6.64 9.85
N VAL A 140 38.07 -6.19 9.35
CA VAL A 140 36.97 -7.07 8.98
C VAL A 140 37.34 -8.01 7.83
N LYS A 141 38.04 -7.52 6.80
CA LYS A 141 38.50 -8.37 5.69
C LYS A 141 39.45 -9.46 6.18
N ASN A 142 40.42 -9.11 7.02
CA ASN A 142 41.40 -10.07 7.54
C ASN A 142 40.73 -11.13 8.41
N THR A 143 39.79 -10.74 9.28
CA THR A 143 39.07 -11.70 10.13
C THR A 143 38.17 -12.63 9.31
N LEU A 144 37.48 -12.12 8.28
CA LEU A 144 36.65 -12.96 7.41
C LEU A 144 37.51 -13.93 6.57
N ALA A 145 38.65 -13.47 6.06
CA ALA A 145 39.58 -14.31 5.32
C ALA A 145 40.20 -15.41 6.22
N ALA A 146 40.58 -15.09 7.46
CA ALA A 146 41.07 -16.07 8.43
C ALA A 146 40.02 -17.13 8.81
N ALA A 147 38.73 -16.76 8.76
CA ALA A 147 37.61 -17.69 8.94
C ALA A 147 37.26 -18.51 7.67
N GLY A 148 38.02 -18.37 6.58
CA GLY A 148 37.79 -19.07 5.32
C GLY A 148 36.61 -18.55 4.50
N ILE A 149 36.11 -17.34 4.80
CA ILE A 149 34.93 -16.77 4.13
C ILE A 149 35.38 -15.82 3.01
N GLN A 150 35.04 -16.16 1.77
CA GLN A 150 35.20 -15.25 0.64
C GLN A 150 34.10 -14.18 0.68
N ALA A 151 34.46 -12.95 1.07
CA ALA A 151 33.53 -11.86 1.25
C ALA A 151 33.99 -10.55 0.61
N GLN A 152 33.06 -9.83 0.00
CA GLN A 152 33.27 -8.46 -0.49
C GLN A 152 32.74 -7.47 0.55
N VAL A 153 33.63 -6.63 1.08
CA VAL A 153 33.30 -5.64 2.12
C VAL A 153 33.31 -4.23 1.52
N PHE A 154 32.17 -3.55 1.60
CA PHE A 154 31.95 -2.20 1.10
C PHE A 154 31.59 -1.24 2.23
N GLY A 155 32.12 -0.02 2.17
CA GLY A 155 31.60 1.10 2.96
C GLY A 155 30.22 1.51 2.44
N ARG A 156 29.26 1.72 3.34
CA ARG A 156 27.89 2.15 3.01
C ARG A 156 27.70 3.60 3.45
N GLU A 157 27.47 4.46 2.47
CA GLU A 157 27.11 5.85 2.74
C GLU A 157 25.59 6.00 2.96
N LYS A 158 25.22 6.83 3.94
CA LYS A 158 23.83 7.23 4.15
C LYS A 158 23.46 8.32 3.15
N THR A 159 22.26 8.22 2.56
CA THR A 159 21.70 9.29 1.73
C THR A 159 21.48 10.57 2.54
N LEU A 160 21.52 11.73 1.88
CA LEU A 160 21.37 13.03 2.56
C LEU A 160 19.98 13.15 3.17
N TYR A 161 18.94 12.73 2.46
CA TYR A 161 17.60 12.70 3.01
C TYR A 161 17.48 11.73 4.20
N GLY A 162 18.18 10.58 4.15
CA GLY A 162 18.21 9.62 5.25
C GLY A 162 18.82 10.21 6.54
N ILE A 163 19.87 11.03 6.40
CA ILE A 163 20.46 11.79 7.52
C ILE A 163 19.44 12.81 8.04
N TYR A 164 18.88 13.64 7.16
CA TYR A 164 17.89 14.66 7.51
C TYR A 164 16.68 14.07 8.26
N ARG A 165 16.11 12.97 7.75
CA ARG A 165 14.97 12.29 8.37
C ARG A 165 15.32 11.71 9.74
N LYS A 166 16.52 11.15 9.92
CA LYS A 166 16.97 10.64 11.24
C LYS A 166 17.15 11.76 12.25
N MET A 167 17.76 12.88 11.85
CA MET A 167 17.91 14.06 12.70
C MET A 167 16.54 14.57 13.17
N ARG A 168 15.60 14.73 12.23
CA ARG A 168 14.26 15.24 12.54
C ARG A 168 13.43 14.29 13.40
N ASN A 169 13.39 13.00 13.05
CA ASN A 169 12.49 12.05 13.72
C ASN A 169 12.99 11.63 15.11
N LYS A 170 14.31 11.59 15.32
CA LYS A 170 14.91 11.17 16.59
C LYS A 170 15.45 12.34 17.43
N HIS A 171 15.28 13.57 16.95
CA HIS A 171 15.83 14.77 17.59
C HIS A 171 17.35 14.65 17.84
N LEU A 172 18.07 14.02 16.91
CA LEU A 172 19.51 13.79 17.02
C LEU A 172 20.30 14.89 16.33
N THR A 173 21.46 15.21 16.89
CA THR A 173 22.40 16.15 16.26
C THR A 173 23.08 15.52 15.03
N PHE A 174 23.65 16.37 14.18
CA PHE A 174 24.34 15.92 12.97
C PHE A 174 25.54 15.00 13.27
N SER A 175 26.31 15.29 14.33
CA SER A 175 27.43 14.45 14.77
C SER A 175 26.96 13.04 15.13
N GLN A 176 25.97 12.93 16.02
CA GLN A 176 25.42 11.64 16.47
C GLN A 176 24.90 10.76 15.32
N VAL A 177 24.29 11.35 14.28
CA VAL A 177 23.77 10.58 13.14
C VAL A 177 24.90 10.06 12.24
N LEU A 178 25.99 10.83 12.13
CA LEU A 178 27.15 10.48 11.31
C LEU A 178 28.15 9.57 12.02
N ASP A 179 28.17 9.55 13.34
CA ASP A 179 29.08 8.70 14.13
C ASP A 179 28.69 7.21 14.12
N VAL A 180 27.65 6.84 13.37
CA VAL A 180 27.32 5.45 13.06
C VAL A 180 27.80 5.11 11.65
N TYR A 181 28.87 4.32 11.57
CA TYR A 181 29.43 3.82 10.31
C TYR A 181 28.60 2.65 9.77
N GLY A 182 28.49 2.53 8.45
CA GLY A 182 27.78 1.45 7.81
C GLY A 182 28.72 0.64 6.93
N PHE A 183 28.71 -0.68 7.08
CA PHE A 183 29.42 -1.60 6.19
C PHE A 183 28.46 -2.64 5.63
N ARG A 184 28.75 -3.06 4.41
CA ARG A 184 28.02 -4.11 3.71
C ARG A 184 29.00 -5.20 3.35
N ILE A 185 28.64 -6.43 3.70
CA ILE A 185 29.41 -7.63 3.47
C ILE A 185 28.56 -8.51 2.57
N VAL A 186 29.11 -8.82 1.39
CA VAL A 186 28.48 -9.69 0.41
C VAL A 186 29.26 -10.99 0.38
N VAL A 187 28.57 -12.10 0.67
CA VAL A 187 29.12 -13.45 0.70
C VAL A 187 28.53 -14.29 -0.44
N ASP A 188 29.12 -15.45 -0.66
CA ASP A 188 28.72 -16.45 -1.65
C ASP A 188 27.45 -17.23 -1.25
N SER A 189 27.33 -17.65 0.01
CA SER A 189 26.30 -18.61 0.45
C SER A 189 25.46 -18.13 1.63
N PHE A 190 24.28 -18.73 1.78
CA PHE A 190 23.39 -18.50 2.92
C PHE A 190 24.07 -18.84 4.25
N ALA A 191 24.74 -20.00 4.33
CA ALA A 191 25.45 -20.43 5.53
C ALA A 191 26.52 -19.41 5.93
N ASN A 192 27.29 -18.94 4.94
CA ASN A 192 28.35 -17.94 5.17
C ASN A 192 27.81 -16.59 5.65
N CYS A 193 26.51 -16.28 5.48
CA CYS A 193 25.93 -15.09 6.09
C CYS A 193 25.97 -15.18 7.63
N TYR A 194 25.60 -16.33 8.18
CA TYR A 194 25.55 -16.56 9.63
C TYR A 194 26.94 -16.83 10.20
N VAL A 195 27.82 -17.52 9.48
CA VAL A 195 29.23 -17.66 9.90
C VAL A 195 29.89 -16.29 9.94
N ALA A 196 29.72 -15.45 8.91
CA ALA A 196 30.26 -14.09 8.92
C ALA A 196 29.68 -13.25 10.06
N LEU A 197 28.40 -13.41 10.41
CA LEU A 197 27.81 -12.75 11.59
C LEU A 197 28.54 -13.15 12.88
N GLY A 198 28.75 -14.46 13.09
CA GLY A 198 29.48 -14.98 14.25
C GLY A 198 30.92 -14.46 14.32
N THR A 199 31.62 -14.46 13.18
CA THR A 199 32.98 -13.91 13.05
C THR A 199 33.04 -12.42 13.41
N LEU A 200 32.05 -11.63 12.99
CA LEU A 200 31.96 -10.22 13.36
C LEU A 200 31.68 -10.01 14.85
N HIS A 201 30.82 -10.84 15.46
CA HIS A 201 30.51 -10.78 16.90
C HIS A 201 31.71 -11.20 17.77
N ALA A 202 32.59 -12.07 17.25
CA ALA A 202 33.87 -12.39 17.88
C ALA A 202 34.87 -11.22 17.79
N LEU A 203 34.86 -10.47 16.68
CA LEU A 203 35.73 -9.30 16.49
C LEU A 203 35.28 -8.09 17.32
N TYR A 204 33.98 -7.79 17.34
CA TYR A 204 33.41 -6.63 18.04
C TYR A 204 32.18 -7.00 18.84
N LYS A 205 32.04 -6.39 20.03
CA LYS A 205 30.92 -6.67 20.94
C LYS A 205 29.59 -6.20 20.33
N PRO A 206 28.56 -7.06 20.25
CA PRO A 206 27.26 -6.68 19.73
C PRO A 206 26.49 -5.78 20.70
N MET A 207 25.76 -4.81 20.17
CA MET A 207 24.87 -3.96 20.95
C MET A 207 23.52 -4.66 21.17
N PRO A 208 23.07 -4.83 22.43
CA PRO A 208 21.80 -5.49 22.73
C PRO A 208 20.61 -4.87 21.98
N GLY A 209 19.72 -5.71 21.44
CA GLY A 209 18.52 -5.28 20.71
C GLY A 209 18.78 -4.60 19.36
N LYS A 210 20.01 -4.62 18.83
CA LYS A 210 20.36 -4.06 17.52
C LYS A 210 20.65 -5.09 16.43
N PHE A 211 20.34 -6.36 16.69
CA PHE A 211 20.37 -7.42 15.69
C PHE A 211 18.99 -7.56 15.01
N LYS A 212 18.98 -7.74 13.70
CA LYS A 212 17.77 -8.02 12.92
C LYS A 212 18.08 -9.02 11.82
N ASP A 213 17.35 -10.13 11.82
CA ASP A 213 17.45 -11.15 10.78
C ASP A 213 16.37 -10.94 9.70
N TYR A 214 16.70 -10.18 8.65
CA TYR A 214 15.81 -10.07 7.49
C TYR A 214 15.99 -11.20 6.48
N ILE A 215 16.90 -12.15 6.71
CA ILE A 215 17.00 -13.35 5.88
C ILE A 215 15.85 -14.29 6.25
N ALA A 216 15.69 -14.57 7.55
CA ALA A 216 14.60 -15.36 8.10
C ALA A 216 13.24 -14.66 7.97
N ILE A 217 13.21 -13.33 8.16
CA ILE A 217 11.98 -12.52 8.05
C ILE A 217 12.18 -11.42 7.00
N PRO A 218 12.03 -11.75 5.69
CA PRO A 218 12.19 -10.78 4.62
C PRO A 218 11.23 -9.60 4.74
N LYS A 219 11.67 -8.43 4.25
CA LYS A 219 10.77 -7.28 4.14
C LYS A 219 9.74 -7.48 3.04
N LEU A 220 8.67 -6.67 3.11
CA LEU A 220 7.59 -6.67 2.10
C LEU A 220 8.11 -6.51 0.66
N ASN A 221 9.18 -5.72 0.46
CA ASN A 221 9.81 -5.49 -0.84
C ASN A 221 10.85 -6.56 -1.24
N GLY A 222 10.87 -7.71 -0.54
CA GLY A 222 11.83 -8.80 -0.79
C GLY A 222 13.24 -8.55 -0.26
N TYR A 223 13.46 -7.46 0.48
CA TYR A 223 14.77 -7.17 1.04
C TYR A 223 15.17 -8.23 2.09
N GLN A 224 16.34 -8.84 1.88
CA GLN A 224 16.98 -9.82 2.75
C GLN A 224 18.41 -9.41 3.09
N SER A 225 18.75 -9.43 4.39
CA SER A 225 20.08 -9.18 4.93
C SER A 225 20.08 -9.35 6.46
N LEU A 226 21.18 -9.81 7.04
CA LEU A 226 21.42 -9.74 8.49
C LEU A 226 21.94 -8.35 8.85
N HIS A 227 21.31 -7.69 9.81
CA HIS A 227 21.76 -6.38 10.32
C HIS A 227 22.22 -6.55 11.75
N THR A 228 23.41 -6.07 12.07
CA THR A 228 23.91 -6.02 13.44
C THR A 228 24.61 -4.69 13.69
N THR A 229 24.44 -4.12 14.88
CA THR A 229 25.24 -2.95 15.31
C THR A 229 26.23 -3.42 16.36
N LEU A 230 27.52 -3.22 16.10
CA LEU A 230 28.62 -3.61 16.97
C LEU A 230 29.33 -2.37 17.49
N ILE A 231 30.02 -2.50 18.62
CA ILE A 231 30.88 -1.45 19.16
C ILE A 231 32.27 -1.65 18.55
N GLY A 232 32.60 -0.81 17.57
CA GLY A 232 33.88 -0.82 16.87
C GLY A 232 35.00 -0.16 17.68
N PRO A 233 36.16 0.07 17.03
CA PRO A 233 37.29 0.75 17.64
C PRO A 233 36.88 2.12 18.19
N TYR A 234 37.48 2.52 19.32
CA TYR A 234 37.23 3.81 19.97
C TYR A 234 35.79 4.01 20.47
N GLY A 235 35.05 2.92 20.71
CA GLY A 235 33.67 2.97 21.22
C GLY A 235 32.64 3.42 20.19
N THR A 236 33.01 3.50 18.91
CA THR A 236 32.11 3.98 17.85
C THR A 236 31.14 2.90 17.40
N PRO A 237 29.84 3.18 17.28
CA PRO A 237 28.86 2.20 16.78
C PRO A 237 29.03 1.95 15.28
N VAL A 238 29.14 0.68 14.89
CA VAL A 238 29.30 0.22 13.50
C VAL A 238 28.14 -0.71 13.12
N GLU A 239 27.37 -0.32 12.11
CA GLU A 239 26.27 -1.11 11.54
C GLU A 239 26.81 -1.99 10.40
N PHE A 240 26.74 -3.31 10.56
CA PHE A 240 27.07 -4.28 9.53
C PHE A 240 25.82 -4.85 8.89
N GLN A 241 25.86 -5.01 7.57
CA GLN A 241 24.85 -5.70 6.76
C GLN A 241 25.48 -6.87 6.05
N VAL A 242 25.07 -8.09 6.36
CA VAL A 242 25.56 -9.31 5.70
C VAL A 242 24.46 -9.87 4.81
N ARG A 243 24.81 -10.26 3.58
CA ARG A 243 23.87 -10.87 2.62
C ARG A 243 24.61 -11.61 1.51
N THR A 244 23.92 -12.47 0.76
CA THR A 244 24.50 -13.14 -0.41
C THR A 244 24.53 -12.22 -1.63
N GLN A 245 25.22 -12.64 -2.70
CA GLN A 245 25.20 -11.95 -3.99
C GLN A 245 23.78 -11.86 -4.59
N ASP A 246 22.96 -12.90 -4.45
CA ASP A 246 21.57 -12.92 -4.92
C ASP A 246 20.70 -11.95 -4.13
N MET A 247 20.80 -12.00 -2.80
CA MET A 247 20.14 -11.04 -1.92
C MET A 247 20.60 -9.62 -2.20
N HIS A 248 21.87 -9.41 -2.58
CA HIS A 248 22.37 -8.11 -3.00
C HIS A 248 21.68 -7.63 -4.28
N ARG A 249 21.55 -8.48 -5.30
CA ARG A 249 20.87 -8.16 -6.56
C ARG A 249 19.40 -7.80 -6.34
N VAL A 250 18.67 -8.63 -5.59
CA VAL A 250 17.27 -8.36 -5.21
C VAL A 250 17.17 -7.06 -4.42
N ALA A 251 18.11 -6.81 -3.50
CA ALA A 251 18.08 -5.60 -2.71
C ALA A 251 18.46 -4.32 -3.46
N GLU A 252 19.07 -4.34 -4.64
CA GLU A 252 19.32 -3.11 -5.42
C GLU A 252 18.31 -2.93 -6.56
N SER A 253 17.90 -4.03 -7.20
CA SER A 253 17.05 -4.03 -8.40
C SER A 253 15.63 -4.58 -8.17
N GLY A 254 15.30 -5.05 -6.97
CA GLY A 254 13.94 -5.44 -6.58
C GLY A 254 13.27 -6.41 -7.54
N VAL A 255 12.01 -6.12 -7.90
CA VAL A 255 11.22 -6.91 -8.85
C VAL A 255 11.90 -7.03 -10.22
N ALA A 256 12.70 -6.05 -10.63
CA ALA A 256 13.40 -6.06 -11.93
C ALA A 256 14.60 -7.02 -11.97
N ALA A 257 15.18 -7.38 -10.82
CA ALA A 257 16.34 -8.28 -10.74
C ALA A 257 16.06 -9.66 -11.36
N HIS A 258 14.83 -10.16 -11.21
CA HIS A 258 14.43 -11.48 -11.68
C HIS A 258 13.92 -11.49 -13.13
N TRP A 259 13.50 -10.33 -13.66
CA TRP A 259 13.03 -10.24 -15.06
C TRP A 259 14.19 -10.24 -16.06
N LEU A 260 15.35 -9.69 -15.67
CA LEU A 260 16.57 -9.70 -16.49
C LEU A 260 17.17 -11.11 -16.71
N TYR A 261 16.74 -12.12 -15.95
CA TYR A 261 17.40 -13.43 -15.89
C TYR A 261 16.48 -14.65 -16.11
N LYS A 262 15.21 -14.47 -16.52
CA LYS A 262 14.39 -15.62 -16.91
C LYS A 262 14.77 -16.13 -18.30
N ASN A 263 15.64 -17.12 -18.31
CA ASN A 263 15.54 -18.26 -19.21
C ASN A 263 14.71 -19.36 -18.51
N ALA A 264 13.74 -19.92 -19.23
CA ALA A 264 13.13 -21.25 -19.10
C ALA A 264 12.02 -21.61 -18.10
N GLU A 265 11.86 -21.06 -16.88
CA GLU A 265 10.84 -21.60 -15.95
C GLU A 265 9.70 -20.62 -15.61
N GLY A 266 8.48 -20.97 -16.03
CA GLY A 266 7.25 -20.16 -16.00
C GLY A 266 6.67 -19.81 -14.63
N SER A 267 7.31 -20.14 -13.50
CA SER A 267 6.78 -19.85 -12.17
C SER A 267 7.08 -18.42 -11.69
N LEU A 268 6.07 -17.67 -11.23
CA LEU A 268 6.27 -16.34 -10.62
C LEU A 268 7.03 -16.51 -9.30
N THR A 269 8.12 -15.75 -9.09
CA THR A 269 8.85 -15.78 -7.81
C THR A 269 8.00 -15.21 -6.66
N ASP A 270 8.27 -15.60 -5.41
CA ASP A 270 7.54 -15.10 -4.23
C ASP A 270 7.42 -13.57 -4.18
N LEU A 271 8.47 -12.85 -4.59
CA LEU A 271 8.44 -11.38 -4.67
C LEU A 271 7.44 -10.88 -5.72
N GLN A 272 7.38 -11.53 -6.88
CA GLN A 272 6.42 -11.20 -7.93
C GLN A 272 5.00 -11.53 -7.49
N GLN A 273 4.79 -12.68 -6.84
CA GLN A 273 3.49 -13.07 -6.30
C GLN A 273 3.01 -12.08 -5.24
N ARG A 274 3.87 -11.66 -4.30
CA ARG A 274 3.55 -10.64 -3.28
C ARG A 274 3.26 -9.28 -3.90
N THR A 275 4.05 -8.88 -4.90
CA THR A 275 3.84 -7.62 -5.63
C THR A 275 2.52 -7.67 -6.39
N HIS A 276 2.21 -8.78 -7.06
CA HIS A 276 0.96 -8.99 -7.78
C HIS A 276 -0.22 -9.01 -6.81
N ALA A 277 -0.15 -9.74 -5.69
CA ALA A 277 -1.19 -9.77 -4.67
C ALA A 277 -1.46 -8.37 -4.08
N TRP A 278 -0.39 -7.61 -3.83
CA TRP A 278 -0.51 -6.20 -3.43
C TRP A 278 -1.23 -5.38 -4.50
N LEU A 279 -0.83 -5.48 -5.76
CA LEU A 279 -1.47 -4.79 -6.88
C LEU A 279 -2.94 -5.19 -7.07
N GLN A 280 -3.27 -6.47 -6.91
CA GLN A 280 -4.64 -6.97 -6.95
C GLN A 280 -5.48 -6.40 -5.80
N SER A 281 -4.90 -6.28 -4.59
CA SER A 281 -5.62 -5.64 -3.48
C SER A 281 -6.00 -4.18 -3.77
N LEU A 282 -5.21 -3.47 -4.58
CA LEU A 282 -5.57 -2.12 -5.04
C LEU A 282 -6.77 -2.13 -5.99
N LEU A 283 -6.90 -3.16 -6.85
CA LEU A 283 -8.06 -3.34 -7.72
C LEU A 283 -9.33 -3.65 -6.91
N ASP A 284 -9.21 -4.43 -5.84
CA ASP A 284 -10.34 -4.75 -4.97
C ASP A 284 -10.84 -3.53 -4.19
N ILE A 285 -9.92 -2.69 -3.69
CA ILE A 285 -10.27 -1.41 -3.06
C ILE A 285 -11.01 -0.51 -4.05
N GLN A 286 -10.60 -0.51 -5.33
CA GLN A 286 -11.27 0.26 -6.37
C GLN A 286 -12.71 -0.21 -6.60
N LYS A 287 -12.96 -1.52 -6.68
CA LYS A 287 -14.33 -2.04 -6.86
C LYS A 287 -15.26 -1.62 -5.73
N GLN A 288 -14.73 -1.36 -4.54
CA GLN A 288 -15.49 -1.02 -3.34
C GLN A 288 -15.62 0.49 -3.11
N THR A 289 -14.78 1.32 -3.73
CA THR A 289 -14.71 2.78 -3.47
C THR A 289 -15.17 3.57 -4.69
N GLY A 290 -16.19 4.41 -4.53
CA GLY A 290 -16.71 5.26 -5.61
C GLY A 290 -15.95 6.58 -5.80
N ASP A 291 -15.22 7.04 -4.77
CA ASP A 291 -14.49 8.32 -4.76
C ASP A 291 -12.97 8.14 -4.93
N SER A 292 -12.37 8.93 -5.82
CA SER A 292 -10.95 8.88 -6.18
C SER A 292 -10.03 9.53 -5.13
N ALA A 293 -10.54 10.53 -4.40
CA ALA A 293 -9.79 11.17 -3.31
C ALA A 293 -9.68 10.21 -2.12
N GLU A 294 -10.76 9.53 -1.77
CA GLU A 294 -10.77 8.49 -0.75
C GLU A 294 -9.82 7.32 -1.12
N PHE A 295 -9.85 6.88 -2.38
CA PHE A 295 -8.93 5.85 -2.88
C PHE A 295 -7.46 6.24 -2.66
N LEU A 296 -7.08 7.48 -2.98
CA LEU A 296 -5.71 7.98 -2.78
C LEU A 296 -5.22 7.85 -1.33
N GLU A 297 -6.06 8.23 -0.36
CA GLU A 297 -5.70 8.17 1.05
C GLU A 297 -5.45 6.72 1.51
N HIS A 298 -6.28 5.77 1.06
CA HIS A 298 -6.07 4.34 1.37
C HIS A 298 -4.75 3.81 0.80
N VAL A 299 -4.43 4.18 -0.44
CA VAL A 299 -3.19 3.73 -1.08
C VAL A 299 -1.96 4.34 -0.42
N LYS A 300 -2.02 5.62 -0.01
CA LYS A 300 -0.92 6.25 0.72
C LYS A 300 -0.57 5.45 1.98
N VAL A 301 -1.56 5.06 2.79
CA VAL A 301 -1.32 4.30 4.03
C VAL A 301 -0.57 2.99 3.76
N ASP A 302 -0.94 2.25 2.72
CA ASP A 302 -0.26 0.99 2.37
C ASP A 302 1.12 1.21 1.72
N LEU A 303 1.35 2.36 1.09
CA LEU A 303 2.64 2.72 0.48
C LEU A 303 3.74 3.09 1.50
N PHE A 304 3.40 3.52 2.72
CA PHE A 304 4.39 3.92 3.75
C PHE A 304 4.70 2.78 4.73
N PRO A 305 5.86 2.09 4.62
CA PRO A 305 6.10 0.86 5.34
C PRO A 305 6.96 1.12 6.57
N ASP A 306 6.34 1.55 7.66
CA ASP A 306 6.75 0.94 8.92
C ASP A 306 5.84 -0.28 9.07
N SER A 307 6.39 -1.49 9.09
CA SER A 307 5.61 -2.73 9.23
C SER A 307 5.85 -3.35 10.60
N VAL A 308 4.79 -3.90 11.17
CA VAL A 308 4.83 -4.78 12.33
C VAL A 308 4.62 -6.23 11.88
N TYR A 309 5.42 -7.13 12.41
CA TYR A 309 5.39 -8.57 12.12
C TYR A 309 4.79 -9.29 13.31
N VAL A 310 3.65 -9.92 13.07
CA VAL A 310 2.90 -10.67 14.07
C VAL A 310 2.78 -12.13 13.67
N PHE A 311 2.66 -13.00 14.66
CA PHE A 311 2.55 -14.44 14.48
C PHE A 311 1.10 -14.87 14.62
N THR A 312 0.67 -15.82 13.78
CA THR A 312 -0.53 -16.62 14.07
C THR A 312 -0.17 -17.69 15.11
N PRO A 313 -1.17 -18.31 15.77
CA PRO A 313 -0.94 -19.42 16.69
C PRO A 313 -0.29 -20.64 16.00
N LYS A 314 -0.40 -20.73 14.67
CA LYS A 314 0.25 -21.75 13.82
C LYS A 314 1.64 -21.32 13.33
N SER A 315 2.27 -20.35 14.00
CA SER A 315 3.61 -19.82 13.68
C SER A 315 3.75 -19.20 12.29
N LYS A 316 2.65 -18.81 11.62
CA LYS A 316 2.71 -18.09 10.34
C LYS A 316 2.93 -16.61 10.62
N ILE A 317 3.89 -16.00 9.92
CA ILE A 317 4.18 -14.57 10.07
C ILE A 317 3.27 -13.77 9.13
N ILE A 318 2.60 -12.76 9.68
CA ILE A 318 1.80 -11.78 8.94
C ILE A 318 2.41 -10.39 9.15
N ALA A 319 2.65 -9.69 8.05
CA ALA A 319 3.15 -8.32 8.07
C ALA A 319 1.99 -7.33 7.92
N LEU A 320 1.90 -6.40 8.86
CA LEU A 320 0.88 -5.34 8.90
C LEU A 320 1.56 -3.97 8.94
N PRO A 321 0.87 -2.88 8.58
CA PRO A 321 1.41 -1.54 8.79
C PRO A 321 1.52 -1.23 10.29
N ARG A 322 2.47 -0.38 10.67
CA ARG A 322 2.69 0.04 12.04
C ARG A 322 1.48 0.80 12.58
N GLY A 323 1.11 0.48 13.82
CA GLY A 323 -0.12 0.97 14.42
C GLY A 323 -1.37 0.18 14.00
N ALA A 324 -1.23 -0.87 13.19
CA ALA A 324 -2.31 -1.80 12.93
C ALA A 324 -2.83 -2.40 14.24
N THR A 325 -4.14 -2.56 14.30
CA THR A 325 -4.84 -3.10 15.46
C THR A 325 -5.08 -4.61 15.33
N ALA A 326 -5.50 -5.26 16.40
CA ALA A 326 -5.92 -6.66 16.34
C ALA A 326 -7.06 -6.89 15.31
N LEU A 327 -7.95 -5.91 15.13
CA LEU A 327 -8.99 -5.99 14.10
C LEU A 327 -8.41 -5.90 12.67
N ASP A 328 -7.39 -5.07 12.45
CA ASP A 328 -6.69 -5.02 11.15
C ASP A 328 -6.04 -6.37 10.80
N PHE A 329 -5.53 -7.10 11.80
CA PHE A 329 -5.02 -8.46 11.62
C PHE A 329 -6.13 -9.43 11.17
N ALA A 330 -7.31 -9.38 11.79
CA ALA A 330 -8.45 -10.21 11.42
C ALA A 330 -8.84 -10.03 9.94
N TYR A 331 -9.04 -8.79 9.49
CA TYR A 331 -9.35 -8.46 8.10
C TYR A 331 -8.22 -8.81 7.12
N THR A 332 -6.96 -8.84 7.60
CA THR A 332 -5.83 -9.26 6.77
C THR A 332 -5.87 -10.75 6.49
N ILE A 333 -6.27 -11.58 7.47
CA ILE A 333 -6.47 -13.02 7.28
C ILE A 333 -7.61 -13.26 6.30
N HIS A 334 -8.81 -12.74 6.60
CA HIS A 334 -9.98 -12.86 5.74
C HIS A 334 -11.03 -11.81 6.11
N THR A 335 -11.82 -11.36 5.13
CA THR A 335 -12.91 -10.40 5.37
C THR A 335 -13.94 -10.97 6.34
N ASP A 336 -14.40 -12.21 6.10
CA ASP A 336 -15.38 -12.88 6.98
C ASP A 336 -14.88 -13.04 8.42
N ILE A 337 -13.59 -13.31 8.61
CA ILE A 337 -13.00 -13.39 9.96
C ILE A 337 -13.04 -12.01 10.62
N GLY A 338 -12.70 -10.96 9.88
CA GLY A 338 -12.84 -9.57 10.33
C GLY A 338 -14.28 -9.22 10.72
N ASP A 339 -15.24 -9.54 9.85
CA ASP A 339 -16.66 -9.23 10.07
C ASP A 339 -17.26 -9.98 11.27
N GLN A 340 -16.80 -11.22 11.50
CA GLN A 340 -17.25 -12.07 12.60
C GLN A 340 -16.42 -11.91 13.87
N THR A 341 -15.47 -10.97 13.93
CA THR A 341 -14.58 -10.80 15.09
C THR A 341 -15.37 -10.32 16.32
N ILE A 342 -15.17 -10.98 17.48
CA ILE A 342 -15.67 -10.51 18.78
C ILE A 342 -14.53 -10.04 19.67
N ALA A 343 -13.47 -10.84 19.75
CA ALA A 343 -12.37 -10.62 20.68
C ALA A 343 -11.05 -11.04 20.05
N ALA A 344 -9.96 -10.54 20.61
CA ALA A 344 -8.61 -10.94 20.24
C ALA A 344 -7.87 -11.41 21.50
N LYS A 345 -7.01 -12.41 21.34
CA LYS A 345 -5.97 -12.72 22.31
C LYS A 345 -4.62 -12.35 21.71
N ILE A 346 -3.80 -11.67 22.50
CA ILE A 346 -2.43 -11.31 22.15
C ILE A 346 -1.52 -11.97 23.17
N ASN A 347 -0.58 -12.81 22.72
CA ASN A 347 0.32 -13.58 23.58
C ASN A 347 -0.44 -14.42 24.63
N HIS A 348 -1.54 -15.04 24.21
CA HIS A 348 -2.47 -15.84 25.03
C HIS A 348 -3.32 -15.06 26.06
N GLU A 349 -3.17 -13.74 26.16
CA GLU A 349 -3.97 -12.88 27.04
C GLU A 349 -5.09 -12.18 26.26
N GLN A 350 -6.26 -11.99 26.88
CA GLN A 350 -7.36 -11.25 26.24
C GLN A 350 -6.98 -9.77 26.06
N ALA A 351 -7.19 -9.27 24.85
CA ALA A 351 -6.88 -7.89 24.49
C ALA A 351 -8.05 -7.22 23.75
N PRO A 352 -8.30 -5.92 23.96
CA PRO A 352 -9.26 -5.16 23.17
C PRO A 352 -8.94 -5.18 21.67
N LEU A 353 -9.96 -5.18 20.81
CA LEU A 353 -9.78 -5.14 19.35
C LEU A 353 -8.99 -3.93 18.83
N ARG A 354 -9.04 -2.81 19.57
CA ARG A 354 -8.33 -1.56 19.29
C ARG A 354 -6.83 -1.59 19.65
N THR A 355 -6.35 -2.67 20.25
CA THR A 355 -4.96 -2.76 20.73
C THR A 355 -4.01 -2.73 19.55
N GLU A 356 -3.05 -1.81 19.57
CA GLU A 356 -2.00 -1.71 18.54
C GLU A 356 -1.01 -2.87 18.70
N LEU A 357 -0.74 -3.53 17.57
CA LEU A 357 0.13 -4.70 17.51
C LEU A 357 1.60 -4.32 17.48
N ARG A 358 2.43 -5.15 18.12
CA ARG A 358 3.89 -5.00 18.21
C ARG A 358 4.59 -6.15 17.48
N ASN A 359 5.86 -5.92 17.15
CA ASN A 359 6.70 -6.98 16.57
C ASN A 359 6.85 -8.13 17.56
N GLY A 360 6.54 -9.35 17.12
CA GLY A 360 6.66 -10.54 17.94
C GLY A 360 5.37 -11.00 18.59
N ASP A 361 4.30 -10.21 18.53
CA ASP A 361 3.02 -10.59 19.13
C ASP A 361 2.41 -11.81 18.44
N ILE A 362 1.93 -12.77 19.23
CA ILE A 362 1.13 -13.90 18.77
C ILE A 362 -0.34 -13.50 18.88
N VAL A 363 -1.03 -13.37 17.74
CA VAL A 363 -2.41 -12.88 17.69
C VAL A 363 -3.36 -14.00 17.31
N GLU A 364 -4.35 -14.24 18.17
CA GLU A 364 -5.46 -15.16 17.94
C GLU A 364 -6.76 -14.37 17.90
N ILE A 365 -7.58 -14.59 16.86
CA ILE A 365 -8.86 -13.92 16.70
C ILE A 365 -9.98 -14.89 17.07
N ILE A 366 -10.89 -14.42 17.91
CA ILE A 366 -12.08 -15.16 18.32
C ILE A 366 -13.25 -14.64 17.50
N THR A 367 -13.85 -15.51 16.70
CA THR A 367 -14.98 -15.18 15.82
C THR A 367 -16.30 -15.76 16.34
N SER A 368 -17.41 -15.15 15.93
CA SER A 368 -18.76 -15.68 16.10
C SER A 368 -19.62 -15.40 14.88
N PRO A 369 -20.48 -16.34 14.46
CA PRO A 369 -21.43 -16.13 13.37
C PRO A 369 -22.40 -14.96 13.58
N THR A 370 -22.63 -14.56 14.84
CA THR A 370 -23.53 -13.46 15.20
C THR A 370 -22.87 -12.09 15.21
N SER A 371 -21.54 -12.03 15.19
CA SER A 371 -20.83 -10.75 15.21
C SER A 371 -20.98 -10.02 13.88
N ARG A 372 -21.10 -8.69 13.94
CA ARG A 372 -21.23 -7.81 12.78
C ARG A 372 -20.37 -6.57 12.96
N PRO A 373 -19.82 -6.01 11.86
CA PRO A 373 -19.08 -4.75 11.90
C PRO A 373 -19.86 -3.59 12.53
N SER A 374 -19.23 -2.92 13.48
CA SER A 374 -19.75 -1.70 14.10
C SER A 374 -19.16 -0.45 13.43
N PRO A 375 -19.92 0.65 13.27
CA PRO A 375 -19.38 1.94 12.84
C PRO A 375 -18.19 2.43 13.69
N ASN A 376 -18.19 2.10 14.98
CA ASN A 376 -17.09 2.48 15.89
C ASN A 376 -15.75 1.86 15.48
N TRP A 377 -15.73 0.74 14.75
CA TRP A 377 -14.49 0.10 14.30
C TRP A 377 -13.69 1.02 13.37
N LEU A 378 -14.36 1.85 12.57
CA LEU A 378 -13.72 2.81 11.65
C LEU A 378 -12.85 3.86 12.36
N THR A 379 -13.03 4.06 13.67
CA THR A 379 -12.25 5.01 14.47
C THR A 379 -10.84 4.51 14.76
N PHE A 380 -10.63 3.19 14.85
CA PHE A 380 -9.35 2.61 15.25
C PHE A 380 -8.70 1.68 14.22
N VAL A 381 -9.43 1.19 13.21
CA VAL A 381 -8.79 0.45 12.11
C VAL A 381 -7.88 1.35 11.27
N ARG A 382 -6.68 0.88 10.99
CA ARG A 382 -5.66 1.63 10.23
C ARG A 382 -5.53 1.19 8.79
N THR A 383 -5.80 -0.08 8.48
CA THR A 383 -5.57 -0.64 7.15
C THR A 383 -6.66 -0.22 6.17
N GLY A 384 -6.27 0.10 4.92
CA GLY A 384 -7.24 0.41 3.85
C GLY A 384 -8.20 -0.74 3.57
N LYS A 385 -7.71 -2.00 3.63
CA LYS A 385 -8.52 -3.21 3.47
C LYS A 385 -9.63 -3.31 4.52
N ALA A 386 -9.30 -3.19 5.81
CA ALA A 386 -10.30 -3.26 6.89
C ALA A 386 -11.32 -2.12 6.78
N ARG A 387 -10.85 -0.88 6.55
CA ARG A 387 -11.73 0.28 6.38
C ARG A 387 -12.69 0.12 5.22
N SER A 388 -12.20 -0.36 4.08
CA SER A 388 -13.01 -0.59 2.88
C SER A 388 -14.07 -1.68 3.12
N ALA A 389 -13.66 -2.80 3.71
CA ALA A 389 -14.57 -3.90 4.04
C ALA A 389 -15.67 -3.49 5.03
N ILE A 390 -15.32 -2.83 6.13
CA ILE A 390 -16.28 -2.34 7.13
C ILE A 390 -17.27 -1.36 6.48
N ARG A 391 -16.78 -0.39 5.70
CA ARG A 391 -17.67 0.58 5.02
C ARG A 391 -18.56 -0.08 3.98
N HIS A 392 -18.06 -1.09 3.27
CA HIS A 392 -18.87 -1.85 2.34
C HIS A 392 -20.00 -2.56 3.09
N HIS A 393 -19.68 -3.27 4.17
CA HIS A 393 -20.67 -3.94 5.01
C HIS A 393 -21.74 -2.97 5.54
N LEU A 394 -21.33 -1.83 6.14
CA LEU A 394 -22.26 -0.83 6.68
C LEU A 394 -23.16 -0.21 5.60
N ARG A 395 -22.63 0.03 4.40
CA ARG A 395 -23.43 0.52 3.26
C ARG A 395 -24.45 -0.52 2.81
N THR A 396 -24.05 -1.79 2.71
CA THR A 396 -24.92 -2.88 2.30
C THR A 396 -26.02 -3.15 3.33
N VAL A 397 -25.71 -3.16 4.63
CA VAL A 397 -26.70 -3.33 5.70
C VAL A 397 -27.71 -2.19 5.72
N ASN A 398 -27.24 -0.93 5.69
CA ASN A 398 -28.14 0.21 5.62
C ASN A 398 -29.05 0.16 4.39
N LEU A 399 -28.55 -0.34 3.25
CA LEU A 399 -29.36 -0.54 2.05
C LEU A 399 -30.45 -1.60 2.28
N PHE A 400 -30.12 -2.78 2.83
CA PHE A 400 -31.10 -3.81 3.11
C PHE A 400 -32.15 -3.38 4.15
N GLU A 401 -31.75 -2.72 5.23
CA GLU A 401 -32.69 -2.18 6.23
C GLU A 401 -33.59 -1.09 5.62
N SER A 402 -33.02 -0.23 4.77
CA SER A 402 -33.81 0.78 4.04
C SER A 402 -34.78 0.15 3.05
N ILE A 403 -34.37 -0.92 2.35
CA ILE A 403 -35.26 -1.67 1.43
C ILE A 403 -36.39 -2.31 2.22
N ASP A 404 -36.10 -3.00 3.32
CA ASP A 404 -37.13 -3.69 4.12
C ASP A 404 -38.11 -2.70 4.75
N LEU A 405 -37.60 -1.59 5.29
CA LEU A 405 -38.42 -0.49 5.79
C LEU A 405 -39.28 0.11 4.65
N GLY A 406 -38.68 0.36 3.49
CA GLY A 406 -39.38 0.89 2.32
C GLY A 406 -40.48 -0.03 1.80
N LYS A 407 -40.23 -1.35 1.78
CA LYS A 407 -41.24 -2.38 1.46
C LYS A 407 -42.41 -2.30 2.43
N ARG A 408 -42.14 -2.30 3.74
CA ARG A 408 -43.19 -2.20 4.77
C ARG A 408 -44.01 -0.91 4.62
N LEU A 409 -43.34 0.23 4.42
CA LEU A 409 -44.00 1.53 4.25
C LEU A 409 -44.86 1.59 2.98
N LEU A 410 -44.39 1.03 1.87
CA LEU A 410 -45.16 0.97 0.63
C LEU A 410 -46.36 0.02 0.77
N SER A 411 -46.17 -1.18 1.34
CA SER A 411 -47.26 -2.12 1.58
C SER A 411 -48.35 -1.53 2.48
N GLN A 412 -47.98 -0.77 3.52
CA GLN A 412 -48.94 -0.05 4.36
C GLN A 412 -49.71 1.02 3.57
N ALA A 413 -49.03 1.79 2.73
CA ALA A 413 -49.66 2.81 1.89
C ALA A 413 -50.61 2.22 0.83
N MET A 414 -50.23 1.08 0.23
CA MET A 414 -51.06 0.34 -0.72
C MET A 414 -52.29 -0.30 -0.07
N ALA A 415 -52.12 -0.86 1.13
CA ALA A 415 -53.24 -1.39 1.91
C ALA A 415 -54.30 -0.31 2.22
N GLY A 416 -53.85 0.92 2.52
CA GLY A 416 -54.75 2.08 2.69
C GLY A 416 -55.54 2.46 1.44
N LEU A 417 -55.08 2.07 0.25
CA LEU A 417 -55.74 2.29 -1.05
C LEU A 417 -56.42 1.02 -1.59
N LYS A 418 -56.49 -0.07 -0.81
CA LYS A 418 -57.03 -1.38 -1.22
C LYS A 418 -56.34 -1.98 -2.46
N LEU A 419 -55.06 -1.69 -2.65
CA LEU A 419 -54.24 -2.29 -3.69
C LEU A 419 -53.56 -3.57 -3.18
N ASP A 420 -53.41 -4.56 -4.06
CA ASP A 420 -52.66 -5.79 -3.77
C ASP A 420 -51.17 -5.48 -3.64
N PRO A 421 -50.48 -5.86 -2.55
CA PRO A 421 -49.05 -5.67 -2.38
C PRO A 421 -48.17 -6.37 -3.44
N GLU A 422 -48.67 -7.40 -4.13
CA GLU A 422 -47.95 -8.03 -5.24
C GLU A 422 -48.30 -7.35 -6.57
N LEU A 423 -47.34 -6.59 -7.11
CA LEU A 423 -47.48 -5.93 -8.41
C LEU A 423 -47.18 -6.93 -9.55
N PRO A 424 -48.06 -7.04 -10.56
CA PRO A 424 -47.74 -7.78 -11.78
C PRO A 424 -46.50 -7.21 -12.50
N ASP A 425 -45.71 -8.08 -13.14
CA ASP A 425 -44.43 -7.71 -13.78
C ASP A 425 -44.54 -6.53 -14.76
N HIS A 426 -45.61 -6.49 -15.56
CA HIS A 426 -45.85 -5.41 -16.53
C HIS A 426 -46.08 -4.03 -15.86
N LEU A 427 -46.65 -4.00 -14.66
CA LEU A 427 -46.92 -2.78 -13.92
C LEU A 427 -45.67 -2.31 -13.18
N ALA A 428 -44.87 -3.26 -12.68
CA ALA A 428 -43.57 -2.98 -12.07
C ALA A 428 -42.58 -2.37 -13.08
N GLU A 429 -42.52 -2.87 -14.31
CA GLU A 429 -41.67 -2.30 -15.37
C GLU A 429 -42.07 -0.86 -15.74
N ARG A 430 -43.37 -0.58 -15.87
CA ARG A 430 -43.87 0.78 -16.12
C ARG A 430 -43.54 1.73 -14.96
N LEU A 431 -43.73 1.27 -13.72
CA LEU A 431 -43.38 2.04 -12.53
C LEU A 431 -41.88 2.38 -12.50
N LEU A 432 -41.00 1.45 -12.85
CA LEU A 432 -39.55 1.70 -12.89
C LEU A 432 -39.16 2.71 -13.97
N ASN A 433 -39.74 2.60 -15.17
CA ASN A 433 -39.50 3.54 -16.27
C ASN A 433 -39.95 4.97 -15.91
N GLU A 434 -41.15 5.13 -15.33
CA GLU A 434 -41.67 6.46 -14.96
C GLU A 434 -41.02 7.03 -13.70
N SER A 435 -40.64 6.17 -12.75
CA SER A 435 -39.98 6.59 -11.51
C SER A 435 -38.48 6.88 -11.67
N SER A 436 -37.88 6.60 -12.82
CA SER A 436 -36.42 6.70 -13.06
C SER A 436 -35.56 5.88 -12.09
N ALA A 437 -36.13 4.86 -11.44
CA ALA A 437 -35.41 3.93 -10.59
C ALA A 437 -34.93 2.73 -11.43
N LYS A 438 -33.71 2.24 -11.20
CA LYS A 438 -33.13 1.14 -12.00
C LYS A 438 -33.64 -0.23 -11.57
N SER A 439 -34.20 -0.33 -10.37
CA SER A 439 -34.76 -1.58 -9.81
C SER A 439 -35.79 -1.27 -8.72
N LEU A 440 -36.68 -2.24 -8.43
CA LEU A 440 -37.65 -2.10 -7.34
C LEU A 440 -36.95 -1.97 -5.98
N ASP A 441 -35.83 -2.65 -5.79
CA ASP A 441 -35.02 -2.51 -4.56
C ASP A 441 -34.45 -1.09 -4.40
N GLU A 442 -34.04 -0.43 -5.49
CA GLU A 442 -33.65 1.00 -5.42
C GLU A 442 -34.83 1.90 -5.07
N LEU A 443 -36.02 1.60 -5.59
CA LEU A 443 -37.25 2.33 -5.26
C LEU A 443 -37.62 2.14 -3.77
N TYR A 444 -37.54 0.91 -3.25
CA TYR A 444 -37.76 0.63 -1.83
C TYR A 444 -36.72 1.32 -0.94
N ALA A 445 -35.44 1.29 -1.32
CA ALA A 445 -34.39 2.02 -0.61
C ALA A 445 -34.65 3.53 -0.57
N ASP A 446 -35.04 4.14 -1.70
CA ASP A 446 -35.39 5.56 -1.79
C ASP A 446 -36.58 5.92 -0.87
N ILE A 447 -37.56 5.02 -0.72
CA ILE A 447 -38.69 5.18 0.20
C ILE A 447 -38.23 5.04 1.66
N GLY A 448 -37.43 4.02 1.99
CA GLY A 448 -36.96 3.78 3.36
C GLY A 448 -36.05 4.88 3.89
N VAL A 449 -35.28 5.54 3.01
CA VAL A 449 -34.43 6.70 3.35
C VAL A 449 -35.26 8.01 3.37
N GLY A 450 -36.52 8.00 2.90
CA GLY A 450 -37.40 9.16 2.89
C GLY A 450 -37.18 10.13 1.72
N LYS A 451 -36.41 9.73 0.71
CA LYS A 451 -36.21 10.49 -0.54
C LYS A 451 -37.48 10.49 -1.39
N ARG A 452 -38.32 9.45 -1.27
CA ARG A 452 -39.64 9.36 -1.90
C ARG A 452 -40.69 9.01 -0.85
N MET A 453 -41.87 9.63 -0.94
CA MET A 453 -42.98 9.32 -0.04
C MET A 453 -43.72 8.07 -0.50
N ALA A 454 -43.83 7.07 0.37
CA ALA A 454 -44.56 5.82 0.10
C ALA A 454 -45.99 6.05 -0.40
N ALA A 455 -46.70 7.02 0.19
CA ALA A 455 -48.08 7.37 -0.18
C ALA A 455 -48.21 7.92 -1.62
N LEU A 456 -47.21 8.67 -2.09
CA LEU A 456 -47.20 9.20 -3.45
C LEU A 456 -46.96 8.09 -4.47
N VAL A 457 -46.03 7.19 -4.16
CA VAL A 457 -45.73 6.01 -4.99
C VAL A 457 -46.94 5.07 -5.06
N ALA A 458 -47.63 4.83 -3.95
CA ALA A 458 -48.85 4.00 -3.92
C ALA A 458 -50.00 4.61 -4.74
N ARG A 459 -50.16 5.94 -4.74
CA ARG A 459 -51.14 6.64 -5.60
C ARG A 459 -50.77 6.57 -7.09
N HIS A 460 -49.47 6.64 -7.40
CA HIS A 460 -48.98 6.46 -8.77
C HIS A 460 -49.30 5.05 -9.28
N ILE A 461 -49.09 4.03 -8.43
CA ILE A 461 -49.48 2.65 -8.72
C ILE A 461 -50.98 2.54 -8.99
N LEU A 462 -51.84 3.19 -8.17
CA LEU A 462 -53.28 3.20 -8.39
C LEU A 462 -53.66 3.74 -9.77
N ALA A 463 -53.08 4.89 -10.16
CA ALA A 463 -53.33 5.48 -11.48
C ALA A 463 -52.92 4.55 -12.63
N LEU A 464 -51.80 3.83 -12.48
CA LEU A 464 -51.36 2.85 -13.49
C LEU A 464 -52.28 1.63 -13.59
N VAL A 465 -52.91 1.22 -12.49
CA VAL A 465 -53.89 0.11 -12.47
C VAL A 465 -55.22 0.55 -13.09
N GLU A 466 -55.65 1.78 -12.85
CA GLU A 466 -56.86 2.36 -13.45
C GLU A 466 -56.72 2.53 -14.97
N ASP A 467 -55.56 2.99 -15.46
CA ASP A 467 -55.25 3.09 -16.89
C ASP A 467 -55.15 1.73 -17.62
N ALA A 468 -54.95 0.63 -16.87
CA ALA A 468 -54.86 -0.72 -17.42
C ALA A 468 -56.22 -1.45 -17.49
N SER A 469 -57.30 -0.87 -16.97
CA SER A 469 -58.65 -1.45 -17.02
C SER A 469 -59.29 -1.24 -18.41
N PRO A 470 -59.88 -2.26 -19.05
CA PRO A 470 -60.48 -2.10 -20.38
C PRO A 470 -61.72 -1.18 -20.31
N PRO A 471 -61.99 -0.38 -21.38
CA PRO A 471 -63.16 0.49 -21.39
C PRO A 471 -64.44 -0.34 -21.32
N LEU A 472 -65.40 0.11 -20.50
CA LEU A 472 -66.74 -0.47 -20.36
C LEU A 472 -67.41 -0.61 -21.74
N PRO A 473 -68.11 -1.73 -22.02
CA PRO A 473 -68.86 -1.87 -23.26
C PRO A 473 -69.95 -0.79 -23.34
N PRO A 474 -70.28 -0.30 -24.54
CA PRO A 474 -71.26 0.77 -24.70
C PRO A 474 -72.65 0.32 -24.20
N PRO A 475 -73.45 1.24 -23.64
CA PRO A 475 -74.79 0.91 -23.15
C PRO A 475 -75.69 0.48 -24.31
N GLU A 476 -76.51 -0.55 -24.05
CA GLU A 476 -77.49 -1.15 -24.99
C GLU A 476 -78.55 -0.17 -25.50
#